data_AF-A0A2N2AIA7-F1
#
_entry.id   AF-A0A2N2AIA7-F1
#
_cell.length_a   1.000
_cell.length_b   1.000
_cell.length_c   1.000
_cell.angle_alpha   90.00
_cell.angle_beta   90.00
_cell.angle_gamma   90.00
#
_symmetry.space_group_name_H-M   'P 1'
#
loop_
_entity.id
_entity.type
_entity.pdbx_description
1 polymer ?
#
loop_
_entity_poly.entity_id
_entity_poly.type
_entity_poly.pdbx_seq_one_letter_code
_entity_poly.pdbx_strand_id
1 'polypeptide(L)'
;MMILNCALFVVGSVLPWKPSYSGFEIVIQNPLQAVITILMLAVGIATFSMALISVIKNKERSILAFLAILLGLYSILGFFGSIASVFFA
;
A
#
# COMPACT_ATOMS: atom_id res chain seq x y z
N MET A 1 -12.82 -5.06 -1.77
CA MET A 1 -11.37 -4.96 -1.47
C MET A 1 -10.67 -3.94 -2.36
N MET A 2 -10.78 -4.02 -3.69
CA MET A 2 -10.11 -3.05 -4.59
C MET A 2 -10.56 -1.59 -4.37
N ILE A 3 -11.86 -1.34 -4.21
CA ILE A 3 -12.40 0.00 -3.88
C ILE A 3 -11.85 0.52 -2.54
N LEU A 4 -11.70 -0.36 -1.56
CA LEU A 4 -11.15 -0.01 -0.24
C LEU A 4 -9.66 0.35 -0.36
N ASN A 5 -8.90 -0.39 -1.17
CA ASN A 5 -7.49 -0.11 -1.43
C ASN A 5 -7.32 1.21 -2.20
N CYS A 6 -8.18 1.50 -3.18
CA CYS A 6 -8.21 2.79 -3.86
C CYS A 6 -8.59 3.94 -2.91
N ALA A 7 -9.58 3.75 -2.02
CA ALA A 7 -9.97 4.76 -1.05
C ALA A 7 -8.81 5.07 -0.08
N LEU A 8 -8.14 4.04 0.45
CA LEU A 8 -6.96 4.20 1.29
C LEU A 8 -5.79 4.85 0.53
N PHE A 9 -5.62 4.51 -0.75
CA PHE A 9 -4.64 5.16 -1.62
C PHE A 9 -4.89 6.64 -1.80
N VAL A 10 -6.13 7.04 -2.09
CA VAL A 10 -6.50 8.45 -2.20
C VAL A 10 -6.31 9.17 -0.88
N VAL A 11 -6.78 8.60 0.23
CA VAL A 11 -6.61 9.20 1.58
C VAL A 11 -5.12 9.35 1.93
N GLY A 12 -4.30 8.33 1.68
CA GLY A 12 -2.86 8.38 1.88
C GLY A 12 -2.14 9.40 0.99
N SER A 13 -2.64 9.63 -0.23
CA SER A 13 -2.07 10.61 -1.17
C SER A 13 -2.45 12.06 -0.86
N VAL A 14 -3.57 12.28 -0.18
CA VAL A 14 -4.05 13.62 0.22
C VAL A 14 -3.41 14.07 1.54
N LEU A 15 -2.94 13.13 2.36
CA LEU A 15 -2.19 13.45 3.57
C LEU A 15 -0.83 14.07 3.20
N PRO A 16 -0.45 15.20 3.81
CA PRO A 16 0.76 15.91 3.45
C PRO A 16 1.99 15.04 3.73
N TRP A 17 2.55 14.47 2.67
CA TRP A 17 3.83 13.77 2.70
C TRP A 17 4.92 14.82 2.88
N LYS A 18 5.31 15.10 4.12
CA LYS A 18 6.50 15.91 4.38
C LYS A 18 7.71 15.04 4.03
N PRO A 19 8.48 15.38 2.98
CA PRO A 19 9.60 14.56 2.51
C PRO A 19 10.73 14.44 3.54
N SER A 20 10.74 15.30 4.57
CA SER A 20 11.69 15.23 5.68
C SER A 20 11.37 14.16 6.72
N TYR A 21 10.20 13.48 6.66
CA TYR A 21 9.88 12.40 7.58
C TYR A 21 10.14 11.05 6.92
N SER A 22 11.27 10.44 7.28
CA SER A 22 11.61 9.07 6.93
C SER A 22 11.55 8.17 8.16
N GLY A 23 10.98 6.98 8.02
CA GLY A 23 11.06 5.96 9.06
C GLY A 23 10.29 6.18 10.34
N PHE A 24 10.98 5.97 11.46
CA PHE A 24 10.42 6.14 12.81
C PHE A 24 10.02 7.59 13.11
N GLU A 25 10.57 8.57 12.40
CA GLU A 25 10.10 9.96 12.52
C GLU A 25 8.65 10.13 12.06
N ILE A 26 8.17 9.32 11.12
CA ILE A 26 6.76 9.31 10.69
C ILE A 26 5.86 8.87 11.86
N VAL A 27 6.31 7.92 12.68
CA VAL A 27 5.54 7.39 13.82
C VAL A 27 5.41 8.43 14.93
N ILE A 28 6.48 9.19 15.19
CA ILE A 28 6.52 10.19 16.27
C ILE A 28 5.84 11.50 15.83
N GLN A 29 6.07 11.95 14.59
CA GLN A 29 5.60 13.25 14.13
C GLN A 29 4.21 13.19 13.50
N ASN A 30 3.77 12.02 13.00
CA ASN A 30 2.46 11.88 12.37
C ASN A 30 1.86 10.47 12.56
N PRO A 31 1.41 10.12 13.78
CA PRO A 31 0.92 8.78 14.11
C PRO A 31 -0.29 8.35 13.26
N LEU A 32 -1.14 9.30 12.84
CA LEU A 32 -2.27 9.04 11.95
C LEU A 32 -1.81 8.57 10.56
N GLN A 33 -0.73 9.17 10.05
CA GLN A 33 -0.11 8.75 8.81
C GLN A 33 0.48 7.34 8.95
N ALA A 34 1.20 7.05 10.03
CA ALA A 34 1.74 5.72 10.29
C ALA A 34 0.66 4.63 10.32
N VAL A 35 -0.48 4.90 10.98
CA VAL A 35 -1.63 3.98 11.00
C VAL A 35 -2.17 3.74 9.59
N ILE A 36 -2.30 4.79 8.78
CA ILE A 36 -2.79 4.69 7.40
C ILE A 36 -1.82 3.89 6.52
N THR A 37 -0.51 4.09 6.66
CA THR A 37 0.49 3.32 5.89
C THR A 37 0.44 1.83 6.24
N ILE A 38 0.26 1.49 7.53
CA ILE A 38 0.11 0.10 7.98
C ILE A 38 -1.19 -0.51 7.43
N LEU A 39 -2.28 0.25 7.43
CA LEU A 39 -3.55 -0.19 6.85
C LEU A 39 -3.43 -0.41 5.33
N MET A 40 -2.72 0.48 4.63
CA MET A 40 -2.44 0.34 3.19
C MET A 40 -1.60 -0.90 2.90
N LEU A 41 -0.65 -1.25 3.77
CA LEU A 41 0.10 -2.50 3.66
C LEU A 41 -0.82 -3.72 3.82
N ALA A 42 -1.61 -3.76 4.90
CA ALA A 42 -2.49 -4.90 5.18
C ALA A 42 -3.52 -5.12 4.07
N VAL A 43 -4.15 -4.03 3.60
CA VAL A 43 -5.10 -4.08 2.48
C VAL A 43 -4.39 -4.38 1.17
N GLY A 44 -3.18 -3.87 0.95
CA GLY A 44 -2.33 -4.19 -0.20
C GLY A 44 -2.04 -5.69 -0.31
N ILE A 45 -1.61 -6.33 0.78
CA ILE A 45 -1.34 -7.78 0.85
C ILE A 45 -2.61 -8.59 0.58
N ALA A 46 -3.73 -8.22 1.20
CA ALA A 46 -5.01 -8.90 1.00
C ALA A 46 -5.49 -8.79 -0.45
N THR A 47 -5.39 -7.60 -1.04
CA THR A 47 -5.81 -7.33 -2.42
C THR A 47 -4.91 -8.06 -3.41
N PHE A 48 -3.60 -8.04 -3.20
CA PHE A 48 -2.63 -8.78 -4.01
C PHE A 48 -2.90 -10.29 -3.96
N SER A 49 -3.03 -10.85 -2.75
CA SER A 49 -3.25 -12.29 -2.56
C SER A 49 -4.56 -12.76 -3.17
N MET A 50 -5.67 -12.04 -2.94
CA MET A 50 -6.97 -12.37 -3.52
C MET A 50 -6.96 -12.27 -5.05
N ALA A 51 -6.35 -11.23 -5.60
CA ALA A 51 -6.27 -11.05 -7.05
C ALA A 51 -5.39 -12.13 -7.69
N LEU A 52 -4.27 -12.50 -7.07
CA LEU A 52 -3.41 -13.60 -7.51
C LEU A 52 -4.16 -14.94 -7.51
N ILE A 53 -4.90 -15.23 -6.44
CA ILE A 53 -5.74 -16.44 -6.35
C ILE A 53 -6.81 -16.43 -7.46
N SER A 54 -7.44 -15.28 -7.74
CA SER A 54 -8.47 -15.21 -8.78
C SER A 54 -7.90 -15.46 -10.18
N VAL A 55 -6.73 -14.90 -10.48
CA VAL A 55 -6.05 -15.11 -11.77
C VAL A 55 -5.59 -16.57 -11.92
N ILE A 56 -4.99 -17.17 -10.88
CA ILE A 56 -4.43 -18.52 -10.95
C ILE A 56 -5.52 -19.59 -10.90
N LYS A 57 -6.43 -19.50 -9.93
CA LYS A 57 -7.42 -20.55 -9.63
C LYS A 57 -8.68 -20.43 -10.48
N ASN A 58 -9.20 -19.22 -10.62
CA ASN A 58 -10.45 -18.98 -11.37
C ASN A 58 -10.19 -18.70 -12.85
N LYS A 59 -8.91 -18.64 -13.28
CA LYS A 59 -8.50 -18.27 -14.64
C LYS A 59 -9.11 -16.94 -15.10
N GLU A 60 -9.39 -16.03 -14.17
CA GLU A 60 -9.94 -14.72 -14.50
C GLU A 60 -8.90 -13.90 -15.25
N ARG A 61 -9.15 -13.63 -16.54
CA ARG A 61 -8.32 -12.77 -17.39
C ARG A 61 -8.80 -11.32 -17.42
N SER A 62 -9.48 -10.89 -16.36
CA SER A 62 -9.98 -9.52 -16.28
C SER A 62 -8.81 -8.56 -16.06
N ILE A 63 -8.78 -7.47 -16.84
CA ILE A 63 -7.85 -6.34 -16.64
C ILE A 63 -7.92 -5.83 -15.19
N LEU A 64 -9.10 -5.93 -14.57
CA LEU A 64 -9.34 -5.51 -13.19
C LEU A 64 -8.51 -6.32 -12.17
N ALA A 65 -8.33 -7.62 -12.41
CA ALA A 65 -7.54 -8.47 -11.52
C ALA A 65 -6.05 -8.14 -11.62
N PHE A 66 -5.55 -7.86 -12.83
CA PHE A 66 -4.17 -7.38 -13.03
C PHE A 66 -3.92 -6.02 -12.37
N LEU A 67 -4.87 -5.09 -12.50
CA LEU A 67 -4.81 -3.80 -11.80
C LEU A 67 -4.77 -3.97 -10.29
N ALA A 68 -5.58 -4.88 -9.72
CA ALA A 68 -5.57 -5.17 -8.30
C ALA A 68 -4.22 -5.72 -7.81
N ILE A 69 -3.56 -6.57 -8.61
CA ILE A 69 -2.21 -7.07 -8.34
C ILE A 69 -1.20 -5.93 -8.33
N LEU A 70 -1.18 -5.09 -9.37
CA LEU A 70 -0.28 -3.94 -9.49
C LEU A 70 -0.45 -2.95 -8.33
N LEU A 71 -1.70 -2.64 -7.98
CA LEU A 71 -2.01 -1.70 -6.90
C LEU A 71 -1.60 -2.25 -5.53
N GLY A 72 -1.88 -3.55 -5.28
CA GLY A 72 -1.42 -4.23 -4.06
C GLY A 72 0.10 -4.27 -3.96
N LEU A 73 0.79 -4.56 -5.07
CA LEU A 73 2.26 -4.57 -5.12
C LEU A 73 2.85 -3.18 -4.85
N TYR A 74 2.25 -2.13 -5.43
CA TYR A 74 2.67 -0.75 -5.18
C TYR A 74 2.56 -0.39 -3.70
N SER A 75 1.44 -0.72 -3.04
CA SER A 75 1.26 -0.43 -1.61
C SER A 75 2.31 -1.14 -0.75
N ILE A 76 2.66 -2.39 -1.09
CA ILE A 76 3.71 -3.15 -0.40
C ILE A 76 5.08 -2.49 -0.61
N LEU A 77 5.44 -2.19 -1.86
CA LEU A 77 6.72 -1.56 -2.19
C LEU A 77 6.86 -0.17 -1.59
N GLY A 78 5.78 0.63 -1.56
CA GLY A 78 5.78 1.95 -0.94
C GLY A 78 6.07 1.89 0.56
N PHE A 79 5.49 0.92 1.27
CA PHE A 79 5.78 0.69 2.68
C PHE A 79 7.25 0.28 2.89
N PHE A 80 7.74 -0.72 2.18
CA PHE A 80 9.13 -1.16 2.31
C PHE A 80 10.14 -0.10 1.86
N GLY A 81 9.81 0.72 0.86
CA GLY A 81 10.61 1.86 0.44
C GLY A 81 10.76 2.91 1.55
N SER A 82 9.66 3.22 2.26
CA SER A 82 9.68 4.15 3.40
C SER A 82 10.49 3.64 4.60
N ILE A 83 10.59 2.31 4.77
CA ILE A 83 11.43 1.67 5.79
C ILE A 83 12.89 1.59 5.33
N ALA A 84 13.14 1.28 4.05
CA ALA A 84 14.49 1.19 3.52
C ALA A 84 15.21 2.55 3.62
N SER A 85 14.51 3.67 3.41
CA SER A 85 15.08 5.00 3.61
C SER A 85 15.56 5.26 5.04
N VAL A 86 15.18 4.45 6.03
CA VAL A 86 15.68 4.56 7.42
C VAL A 86 17.06 3.97 7.58
N PHE A 87 17.38 2.93 6.80
CA PHE A 87 18.64 2.21 6.89
C PHE A 87 19.70 2.78 5.94
N PHE A 88 19.28 3.56 4.93
CA PHE A 88 20.14 4.13 3.90
C PHE A 88 20.20 5.67 3.90
N ALA A 89 19.54 6.35 4.86
CA ALA A 89 19.71 7.78 5.13
C ALA A 89 20.70 7.98 6.29
#